data_AF-C5EYY1-F1
#
_entry.id   AF-C5EYY1-F1
#
_cell.length_a   1.000
_cell.length_b   1.000
_cell.length_c   1.000
_cell.angle_alpha   90.00
_cell.angle_beta   90.00
_cell.angle_gamma   90.00
#
_symmetry.space_group_name_H-M   'P 1'
#
loop_
_entity.id
_entity.type
_entity.pdbx_description
1 polymer ?
#
loop_
_entity_poly.entity_id
_entity_poly.type
_entity_poly.pdbx_seq_one_letter_code
_entity_poly.pdbx_strand_id
1 'polypeptide(L)'
;MPAREVKQGVFWLRDDPCAGNWTKEQTAQNIHKEIDDFKYTYDKSQFLSPKAIESKLDSLNTAYEKLEFLYDALYCNKNKNRFAYFKDCQYDIPLPKYEKRFKNLNFTEIKSQPIAPPKPEPTPQELEIKSLKASLDSTKKQLESKNKILESMNKTLESKTKEIDFTLHYGTAKNRIHNHLSYKLGKAMIENSKSILGYIRMPYVLSYIKEQHNKEQKQYQEQIKKNPNLKLPKLESYKDYKEALKEKECFTYKLGEAFIRANTLKSKNNINNNTNNISGGGGADIIKTTISLYPTIYSLQTHCLLQIYKRSA
;
A
#
# COMPACT_ATOMS: atom_id res chain seq x y z
N MET A 1 5.12 36.13 -6.03
CA MET A 1 4.43 34.96 -5.44
C MET A 1 5.14 33.69 -5.90
N PRO A 2 5.72 32.89 -5.00
CA PRO A 2 6.18 31.54 -5.35
C PRO A 2 4.95 30.69 -5.68
N ALA A 3 4.88 30.13 -6.89
CA ALA A 3 3.73 29.32 -7.35
C ALA A 3 3.40 28.12 -6.44
N ARG A 4 4.31 27.72 -5.54
CA ARG A 4 4.12 26.65 -4.56
C ARG A 4 3.10 27.00 -3.46
N GLU A 5 2.99 28.27 -3.09
CA GLU A 5 2.18 28.69 -1.93
C GLU A 5 0.69 28.81 -2.27
N VAL A 6 0.36 29.02 -3.55
CA VAL A 6 -1.03 29.03 -4.05
C VAL A 6 -1.73 27.70 -3.81
N LYS A 7 -1.02 26.57 -3.95
CA LYS A 7 -1.58 25.24 -3.72
C LYS A 7 -1.91 24.97 -2.25
N GLN A 8 -1.36 25.77 -1.33
CA GLN A 8 -1.56 25.62 0.11
C GLN A 8 -2.76 26.44 0.61
N GLY A 9 -3.49 27.12 -0.28
CA GLY A 9 -4.64 27.95 0.09
C GLY A 9 -4.25 29.27 0.77
N VAL A 10 -2.98 29.68 0.65
CA VAL A 10 -2.49 30.96 1.18
C VAL A 10 -2.68 32.02 0.10
N PHE A 11 -3.55 32.99 0.36
CA PHE A 11 -3.82 34.11 -0.54
C PHE A 11 -3.28 35.41 0.06
N TRP A 12 -2.70 36.25 -0.78
CA TRP A 12 -2.17 37.56 -0.38
C TRP A 12 -2.92 38.65 -1.14
N LEU A 13 -3.69 39.47 -0.41
CA LEU A 13 -4.26 40.70 -0.95
C LEU A 13 -3.33 41.86 -0.62
N ARG A 14 -3.29 42.85 -1.52
CA ARG A 14 -2.47 44.06 -1.36
C ARG A 14 -2.83 44.86 -0.10
N ASP A 15 -4.08 44.72 0.34
CA ASP A 15 -4.67 45.44 1.46
C ASP A 15 -4.68 44.61 2.76
N ASP A 16 -4.03 43.43 2.77
CA ASP A 16 -3.93 42.60 3.96
C ASP A 16 -2.68 42.99 4.79
N PRO A 17 -2.84 43.54 6.01
CA PRO A 17 -1.70 44.00 6.80
C PRO A 17 -0.86 42.85 7.38
N CYS A 18 -1.38 41.61 7.42
CA CYS A 18 -0.66 40.44 7.93
C CYS A 18 -1.03 39.16 7.16
N ALA A 19 -0.06 38.61 6.44
CA ALA A 19 -0.16 37.35 5.73
C ALA A 19 -0.81 36.20 6.51
N GLY A 20 -1.82 35.56 5.94
CA GLY A 20 -2.24 34.21 6.34
C GLY A 20 -3.45 34.11 7.28
N ASN A 21 -4.24 35.18 7.45
CA ASN A 21 -5.39 35.16 8.37
C ASN A 21 -6.74 34.80 7.73
N TRP A 22 -6.80 34.52 6.43
CA TRP A 22 -8.07 34.21 5.77
C TRP A 22 -8.36 32.71 5.86
N THR A 23 -9.53 32.37 6.42
CA THR A 23 -9.99 30.98 6.45
C THR A 23 -10.38 30.51 5.03
N LYS A 24 -10.52 29.19 4.84
CA LYS A 24 -10.92 28.61 3.55
C LYS A 24 -12.27 29.16 3.08
N GLU A 25 -13.17 29.44 4.02
CA GLU A 25 -14.51 29.97 3.77
C GLU A 25 -14.45 31.44 3.31
N GLN A 26 -13.63 32.27 3.94
CA GLN A 26 -13.42 33.67 3.55
C GLN A 26 -12.73 33.78 2.18
N THR A 27 -11.78 32.88 1.91
CA THR A 27 -11.16 32.74 0.60
C THR A 27 -12.20 32.39 -0.46
N ALA A 28 -13.09 31.42 -0.16
CA ALA A 28 -14.15 30.99 -1.07
C ALA A 28 -15.12 32.12 -1.45
N GLN A 29 -15.46 32.99 -0.50
CA GLN A 29 -16.33 34.15 -0.73
C GLN A 29 -15.70 35.22 -1.64
N ASN A 30 -14.37 35.26 -1.73
CA ASN A 30 -13.64 36.25 -2.53
C ASN A 30 -13.01 35.65 -3.80
N ILE A 31 -13.32 34.39 -4.13
CA ILE A 31 -12.92 33.75 -5.41
C ILE A 31 -13.45 34.57 -6.59
N HIS A 32 -14.67 35.11 -6.45
CA HIS A 32 -15.29 35.99 -7.43
C HIS A 32 -15.46 37.37 -6.84
N LYS A 33 -14.46 38.23 -7.05
CA LYS A 33 -14.56 39.65 -6.75
C LYS A 33 -15.00 40.36 -8.03
N GLU A 34 -16.30 40.66 -8.13
CA GLU A 34 -16.85 41.51 -9.18
C GLU A 34 -16.39 42.96 -8.94
N ILE A 35 -15.12 43.23 -9.28
CA ILE A 35 -14.62 44.59 -9.36
C ILE A 35 -14.44 44.91 -10.85
N ASP A 36 -15.17 45.92 -11.33
CA ASP A 36 -15.02 46.47 -12.68
C ASP A 36 -13.66 47.17 -12.92
N ASP A 37 -12.73 47.09 -11.98
CA ASP A 37 -11.37 47.66 -12.05
C ASP A 37 -10.51 47.03 -13.16
N PHE A 38 -10.85 45.81 -13.58
CA PHE A 38 -10.18 45.09 -14.65
C PHE A 38 -10.79 45.43 -16.01
N LYS A 39 -10.72 46.71 -16.38
CA LYS A 39 -11.07 47.17 -17.72
C LYS A 39 -9.97 46.75 -18.71
N TYR A 40 -10.19 45.65 -19.44
CA TYR A 40 -9.30 45.17 -20.52
C TYR A 40 -9.55 45.94 -21.82
N THR A 41 -9.45 47.27 -21.78
CA THR A 41 -9.52 48.08 -22.99
C THR A 41 -8.17 48.10 -23.69
N TYR A 42 -8.17 47.72 -24.97
CA TYR A 42 -7.04 47.90 -25.87
C TYR A 42 -6.97 49.36 -26.33
N ASP A 43 -5.87 50.05 -26.00
CA ASP A 43 -5.59 51.38 -26.54
C ASP A 43 -4.43 51.29 -27.54
N LYS A 44 -4.77 51.40 -28.83
CA LYS A 44 -3.81 51.36 -29.93
C LYS A 44 -2.77 52.47 -29.84
N SER A 45 -3.11 53.62 -29.25
CA SER A 45 -2.20 54.77 -29.14
C SER A 45 -1.13 54.62 -28.06
N GLN A 46 -1.29 53.63 -27.17
CA GLN A 46 -0.42 53.40 -26.02
C GLN A 46 0.23 52.02 -26.02
N PHE A 47 -0.10 51.19 -27.02
CA PHE A 47 0.42 49.84 -27.18
C PHE A 47 1.90 49.84 -27.55
N LEU A 48 2.67 48.99 -26.88
CA LEU A 48 4.10 48.82 -27.06
C LEU A 48 4.36 47.47 -27.72
N SER A 49 4.60 47.46 -29.04
CA SER A 49 4.93 46.24 -29.77
C SER A 49 6.35 45.76 -29.42
N PRO A 50 6.53 44.51 -28.93
CA PRO A 50 7.85 43.91 -28.70
C PRO A 50 8.78 44.00 -29.92
N LYS A 51 8.26 43.73 -31.12
CA LYS A 51 9.04 43.78 -32.37
C LYS A 51 9.55 45.19 -32.67
N ALA A 52 8.72 46.21 -32.42
CA ALA A 52 9.11 47.60 -32.64
C ALA A 52 10.10 48.10 -31.57
N ILE A 53 10.00 47.59 -30.33
CA ILE A 53 10.97 47.85 -29.26
C ILE A 53 12.34 47.27 -29.64
N GLU A 54 12.40 46.01 -30.06
CA GLU A 54 13.65 45.33 -30.46
C GLU A 54 14.31 46.06 -31.63
N SER A 55 13.55 46.33 -32.69
CA SER A 55 14.07 47.08 -33.85
C SER A 55 14.62 48.46 -33.45
N LYS A 56 13.97 49.14 -32.50
CA LYS A 56 14.45 50.43 -32.01
C LYS A 56 15.72 50.28 -31.16
N LEU A 57 15.79 49.27 -30.29
CA LEU A 57 16.98 48.99 -29.48
C LEU A 57 18.20 48.59 -30.32
N ASP A 58 17.98 47.86 -31.41
CA ASP A 58 19.03 47.47 -32.35
C ASP A 58 19.54 48.65 -33.17
N SER A 59 18.70 49.66 -33.40
CA SER A 59 19.11 50.90 -34.08
C SER A 59 19.99 51.83 -33.22
N LEU A 60 20.07 51.60 -31.90
CA LEU A 60 20.83 52.43 -30.96
C LEU A 60 22.17 51.79 -30.63
N ASN A 61 23.25 52.57 -30.69
CA ASN A 61 24.62 52.05 -30.53
C ASN A 61 25.16 52.23 -29.12
N THR A 62 24.80 53.32 -28.43
CA THR A 62 25.32 53.60 -27.10
C THR A 62 24.42 53.07 -26.00
N ALA A 63 25.01 52.58 -24.90
CA ALA A 63 24.26 52.12 -23.73
C ALA A 63 23.42 53.24 -23.12
N TYR A 64 23.90 54.48 -23.20
CA TYR A 64 23.20 55.67 -22.74
C TYR A 64 21.91 55.93 -23.53
N GLU A 65 21.95 55.87 -24.86
CA GLU A 65 20.76 56.02 -25.71
C GLU A 65 19.73 54.91 -25.45
N LYS A 66 20.19 53.67 -25.25
CA LYS A 66 19.30 52.55 -24.92
C LYS A 66 18.61 52.78 -23.57
N LEU A 67 19.34 53.29 -22.59
CA LEU A 67 18.80 53.61 -21.27
C LEU A 67 17.80 54.77 -21.33
N GLU A 68 18.11 55.84 -22.07
CA GLU A 68 17.19 56.96 -22.33
C GLU A 68 15.88 56.44 -22.94
N PHE A 69 15.97 55.62 -23.98
CA PHE A 69 14.81 55.00 -24.62
C PHE A 69 13.99 54.11 -23.67
N LEU A 70 14.64 53.24 -22.90
CA LEU A 70 13.97 52.38 -21.91
C LEU A 70 13.20 53.20 -20.89
N TYR A 71 13.81 54.26 -20.38
CA TYR A 71 13.18 55.09 -19.37
C TYR A 71 11.97 55.86 -19.92
N ASP A 72 12.13 56.49 -21.08
CA ASP A 72 11.09 57.33 -21.67
C ASP A 72 9.92 56.50 -22.24
N ALA A 73 10.21 55.43 -22.98
CA ALA A 73 9.19 54.65 -23.67
C ALA A 73 8.57 53.54 -22.79
N LEU A 74 9.35 52.89 -21.92
CA LEU A 74 8.90 51.71 -21.15
C LEU A 74 8.63 52.04 -19.69
N TYR A 75 9.53 52.74 -19.01
CA TYR A 75 9.36 53.03 -17.58
C TYR A 75 8.26 54.08 -17.34
N CYS A 76 8.26 55.15 -18.13
CA CYS A 76 7.30 56.24 -17.99
C CYS A 76 5.88 55.92 -18.51
N ASN A 77 5.71 54.90 -19.37
CA ASN A 77 4.40 54.47 -19.85
C ASN A 77 3.66 53.63 -18.79
N LYS A 78 2.73 54.21 -18.03
CA LYS A 78 2.00 53.50 -16.96
C LYS A 78 0.69 52.84 -17.40
N ASN A 79 0.45 52.71 -18.71
CA ASN A 79 -0.83 52.22 -19.21
C ASN A 79 -1.02 50.72 -18.95
N LYS A 80 -2.24 50.35 -18.55
CA LYS A 80 -2.64 48.95 -18.40
C LYS A 80 -2.60 48.27 -19.78
N ASN A 81 -2.27 46.98 -19.83
CA ASN A 81 -2.27 46.18 -21.07
C ASN A 81 -1.34 46.68 -22.18
N ARG A 82 -0.31 47.49 -21.85
CA ARG A 82 0.65 48.06 -22.81
C ARG A 82 1.42 47.04 -23.66
N PHE A 83 1.39 45.75 -23.33
CA PHE A 83 2.01 44.66 -24.12
C PHE A 83 1.00 43.60 -24.61
N ALA A 84 -0.30 43.81 -24.39
CA ALA A 84 -1.31 42.79 -24.68
C ALA A 84 -1.73 42.81 -26.16
N TYR A 85 -1.50 41.70 -26.85
CA TYR A 85 -2.05 41.48 -28.19
C TYR A 85 -3.50 41.01 -28.10
N PHE A 86 -4.38 41.65 -28.88
CA PHE A 86 -5.79 41.27 -29.04
C PHE A 86 -6.00 40.62 -30.41
N LYS A 87 -7.09 39.86 -30.58
CA LYS A 87 -7.36 39.11 -31.82
C LYS A 87 -7.38 39.99 -33.08
N ASP A 88 -7.74 41.26 -32.93
CA ASP A 88 -7.85 42.23 -34.03
C ASP A 88 -6.59 43.11 -34.20
N CYS A 89 -5.50 42.78 -33.49
CA CYS A 89 -4.27 43.57 -33.45
C CYS A 89 -3.32 43.16 -34.60
N GLN A 90 -2.87 44.13 -35.39
CA GLN A 90 -1.84 43.89 -36.42
C GLN A 90 -0.47 43.61 -35.77
N TYR A 91 0.36 42.79 -36.39
CA TYR A 91 1.68 42.43 -35.83
C TYR A 91 2.71 43.57 -35.94
N ASP A 92 2.64 44.34 -37.03
CA ASP A 92 3.55 45.44 -37.33
C ASP A 92 2.98 46.79 -36.88
N ILE A 93 3.00 47.02 -35.56
CA ILE A 93 2.55 48.29 -34.97
C ILE A 93 3.76 49.16 -34.61
N PRO A 94 3.84 50.40 -35.12
CA PRO A 94 4.92 51.32 -34.77
C PRO A 94 4.81 51.77 -33.31
N LEU A 95 5.94 52.21 -32.74
CA LEU A 95 5.98 52.70 -31.37
C LEU A 95 5.13 53.99 -31.22
N PRO A 96 4.40 54.14 -30.11
CA PRO A 96 3.64 55.34 -29.82
C PRO A 96 4.59 56.51 -29.54
N LYS A 97 4.08 57.74 -29.64
CA LYS A 97 4.85 58.94 -29.28
C LYS A 97 5.00 59.00 -27.77
N TYR A 98 6.21 59.29 -27.30
CA TYR A 98 6.53 59.44 -25.88
C TYR A 98 7.34 60.71 -25.64
N GLU A 99 7.19 61.28 -24.46
CA GLU A 99 7.92 62.46 -24.02
C GLU A 99 9.29 62.08 -23.47
N LYS A 100 10.30 62.90 -23.76
CA LYS A 100 11.65 62.71 -23.24
C LYS A 100 11.75 63.24 -21.81
N ARG A 101 11.71 62.34 -20.83
CA ARG A 101 11.74 62.65 -19.39
C ARG A 101 13.03 62.22 -18.71
N PHE A 102 13.88 61.46 -19.41
CA PHE A 102 15.17 61.00 -18.90
C PHE A 102 16.07 62.13 -18.39
N LYS A 103 16.01 63.30 -19.05
CA LYS A 103 16.74 64.52 -18.64
C LYS A 103 16.39 65.03 -17.24
N ASN A 104 15.25 64.61 -16.70
CA ASN A 104 14.80 65.02 -15.37
C ASN A 104 15.42 64.15 -14.25
N LEU A 105 16.19 63.12 -14.60
CA LEU A 105 16.90 62.28 -13.63
C LEU A 105 18.20 62.94 -13.18
N ASN A 106 18.34 63.10 -11.87
CA ASN A 106 19.60 63.51 -11.25
C ASN A 106 20.36 62.26 -10.83
N PHE A 107 21.50 62.01 -11.46
CA PHE A 107 22.40 60.93 -11.07
C PHE A 107 23.41 61.47 -10.07
N THR A 108 23.44 60.91 -8.87
CA THR A 108 24.53 61.17 -7.91
C THR A 108 25.67 60.21 -8.21
N GLU A 109 26.83 60.73 -8.60
CA GLU A 109 28.04 59.92 -8.71
C GLU A 109 28.44 59.41 -7.33
N ILE A 110 28.32 58.11 -7.12
CA ILE A 110 28.87 57.45 -5.95
C ILE A 110 30.38 57.41 -6.16
N LYS A 111 31.14 58.26 -5.46
CA LYS A 111 32.60 58.19 -5.44
C LYS A 111 33.01 56.83 -4.89
N SER A 112 33.54 55.97 -5.77
CA SER A 112 34.07 54.66 -5.41
C SER A 112 35.24 54.82 -4.43
N GLN A 113 35.14 54.20 -3.25
CA GLN A 113 36.28 54.05 -2.34
C GLN A 113 37.37 53.14 -2.96
N PRO A 114 38.65 53.28 -2.56
CA PRO A 114 39.76 52.55 -3.16
C PRO A 114 39.62 51.03 -2.93
N ILE A 115 39.63 50.27 -4.02
CA ILE A 115 39.62 48.80 -4.01
C ILE A 115 41.05 48.31 -3.75
N ALA A 116 41.25 47.61 -2.63
CA ALA A 116 42.43 46.81 -2.34
C ALA A 116 42.64 45.73 -3.44
N PRO A 117 43.88 45.27 -3.71
CA PRO A 117 44.21 44.47 -4.89
C PRO A 117 43.31 43.23 -5.06
N PRO A 118 42.91 42.89 -6.30
CA PRO A 118 41.82 41.97 -6.57
C PRO A 118 42.21 40.54 -6.19
N LYS A 119 41.44 39.97 -5.26
CA LYS A 119 41.29 38.52 -5.13
C LYS A 119 40.47 38.04 -6.35
N PRO A 120 40.87 36.97 -7.07
CA PRO A 120 40.31 36.64 -8.37
C PRO A 120 38.79 36.41 -8.32
N GLU A 121 38.08 37.07 -9.22
CA GLU A 121 36.62 37.03 -9.38
C GLU A 121 36.23 35.98 -10.45
N PRO A 122 35.22 35.12 -10.21
CA PRO A 122 34.95 33.96 -11.05
C PRO A 122 34.31 34.34 -12.40
N THR A 123 34.84 33.79 -13.50
CA THR A 123 34.41 34.04 -14.90
C THR A 123 32.97 33.54 -15.12
N PRO A 124 32.16 34.05 -16.09
CA PRO A 124 30.81 33.54 -16.37
C PRO A 124 30.71 32.01 -16.58
N GLN A 125 31.77 31.40 -17.11
CA GLN A 125 31.92 29.95 -17.23
C GLN A 125 31.99 29.23 -15.87
N GLU A 126 32.55 29.86 -14.84
CA GLU A 126 32.70 29.31 -13.50
C GLU A 126 31.37 29.30 -12.71
N LEU A 127 30.49 30.29 -12.96
CA LEU A 127 29.10 30.29 -12.46
C LEU A 127 28.27 29.17 -13.08
N GLU A 128 28.45 28.91 -14.38
CA GLU A 128 27.80 27.82 -15.10
C GLU A 128 28.32 26.44 -14.65
N ILE A 129 29.63 26.30 -14.44
CA ILE A 129 30.23 25.10 -13.86
C ILE A 129 29.72 24.86 -12.44
N LYS A 130 29.52 25.92 -11.64
CA LYS A 130 28.99 25.81 -10.27
C LYS A 130 27.53 25.37 -10.24
N SER A 131 26.70 25.86 -11.15
CA SER A 131 25.30 25.44 -11.26
C SER A 131 25.18 23.99 -11.77
N LEU A 132 26.00 23.60 -12.73
CA LEU A 132 26.08 22.22 -13.24
C LEU A 132 26.56 21.24 -12.17
N LYS A 133 27.59 21.59 -11.38
CA LYS A 133 28.07 20.77 -10.24
C LYS A 133 26.98 20.57 -9.18
N ALA A 134 26.26 21.63 -8.82
CA ALA A 134 25.14 21.53 -7.88
C ALA A 134 24.00 20.62 -8.41
N SER A 135 23.72 20.71 -9.71
CA SER A 135 22.75 19.83 -10.38
C SER A 135 23.22 18.38 -10.36
N LEU A 136 24.49 18.12 -10.69
CA LEU A 136 25.11 16.79 -10.63
C LEU A 136 25.03 16.19 -9.21
N ASP A 137 25.38 16.95 -8.17
CA ASP A 137 25.29 16.50 -6.78
C ASP A 137 23.85 16.16 -6.38
N SER A 138 22.88 16.94 -6.86
CA SER A 138 21.46 16.65 -6.62
C SER A 138 21.02 15.34 -7.29
N THR A 139 21.45 15.10 -8.53
CA THR A 139 21.14 13.86 -9.26
C THR A 139 21.84 12.65 -8.64
N LYS A 140 23.08 12.80 -8.16
CA LYS A 140 23.81 11.75 -7.45
C LYS A 140 23.11 11.35 -6.15
N LYS A 141 22.63 12.33 -5.36
CA LYS A 141 21.82 12.09 -4.16
C LYS A 141 20.51 11.37 -4.48
N GLN A 142 19.85 11.73 -5.60
CA GLN A 142 18.64 11.02 -6.05
C GLN A 142 18.92 9.60 -6.52
N LEU A 143 20.06 9.35 -7.18
CA LEU A 143 20.47 8.01 -7.57
C LEU A 143 20.73 7.14 -6.33
N GLU A 144 21.43 7.69 -5.35
CA GLU A 144 21.75 6.99 -4.11
C GLU A 144 20.48 6.63 -3.31
N SER A 145 19.49 7.52 -3.27
CA SER A 145 18.20 7.22 -2.63
C SER A 145 17.42 6.14 -3.40
N LYS A 146 17.41 6.18 -4.74
CA LYS A 146 16.80 5.12 -5.56
C LYS A 146 17.48 3.77 -5.36
N ASN A 147 18.81 3.72 -5.27
CA ASN A 147 19.55 2.49 -5.02
C ASN A 147 19.21 1.88 -3.65
N LYS A 148 19.09 2.70 -2.61
CA LYS A 148 18.64 2.23 -1.27
C LYS A 148 17.23 1.63 -1.32
N ILE A 149 16.32 2.25 -2.08
CA ILE A 149 14.96 1.71 -2.28
C ILE A 149 15.04 0.36 -3.02
N LEU A 150 15.85 0.26 -4.06
CA LEU A 150 16.02 -0.96 -4.85
C LEU A 150 16.57 -2.11 -3.99
N GLU A 151 17.57 -1.86 -3.15
CA GLU A 151 18.09 -2.85 -2.20
C GLU A 151 17.02 -3.33 -1.22
N SER A 152 16.19 -2.40 -0.71
CA SER A 152 15.08 -2.76 0.19
C SER A 152 14.03 -3.63 -0.51
N MET A 153 13.76 -3.36 -1.79
CA MET A 153 12.84 -4.15 -2.61
C MET A 153 13.39 -5.54 -2.91
N ASN A 154 14.67 -5.65 -3.28
CA ASN A 154 15.31 -6.94 -3.52
C ASN A 154 15.29 -7.81 -2.26
N LYS A 155 15.62 -7.24 -1.09
CA LYS A 155 15.51 -7.94 0.19
C LYS A 155 14.09 -8.44 0.49
N THR A 156 13.07 -7.65 0.12
CA THR A 156 11.65 -8.02 0.27
C THR A 156 11.24 -9.13 -0.71
N LEU A 157 11.78 -9.12 -1.93
CA LEU A 157 11.53 -10.17 -2.92
C LEU A 157 12.19 -11.48 -2.50
N GLU A 158 13.41 -11.44 -1.99
CA GLU A 158 14.12 -12.61 -1.47
C GLU A 158 13.39 -13.25 -0.29
N SER A 159 12.80 -12.46 0.61
CA SER A 159 12.02 -13.02 1.72
C SER A 159 10.72 -13.67 1.24
N LYS A 160 10.02 -13.04 0.29
CA LYS A 160 8.79 -13.59 -0.32
C LYS A 160 9.05 -14.86 -1.13
N THR A 161 10.14 -14.92 -1.89
CA THR A 161 10.50 -16.11 -2.67
C THR A 161 10.80 -17.30 -1.76
N LYS A 162 11.55 -17.10 -0.68
CA LYS A 162 11.76 -18.12 0.36
C LYS A 162 10.46 -18.57 1.02
N GLU A 163 9.52 -17.65 1.23
CA GLU A 163 8.21 -17.97 1.80
C GLU A 163 7.34 -18.82 0.83
N ILE A 164 7.35 -18.48 -0.45
CA ILE A 164 6.64 -19.22 -1.49
C ILE A 164 7.24 -20.62 -1.63
N ASP A 165 8.56 -20.74 -1.67
CA ASP A 165 9.26 -22.02 -1.73
C ASP A 165 8.90 -22.92 -0.53
N PHE A 166 8.92 -22.37 0.69
CA PHE A 166 8.47 -23.09 1.88
C PHE A 166 7.01 -23.57 1.77
N THR A 167 6.12 -22.71 1.28
CA THR A 167 4.69 -23.04 1.12
C THR A 167 4.47 -24.09 0.03
N LEU A 168 5.23 -24.05 -1.06
CA LEU A 168 5.17 -25.03 -2.14
C LEU A 168 5.67 -26.41 -1.68
N HIS A 169 6.75 -26.43 -0.89
CA HIS A 169 7.37 -27.65 -0.42
C HIS A 169 6.60 -28.33 0.72
N TYR A 170 6.11 -27.56 1.70
CA TYR A 170 5.49 -28.10 2.92
C TYR A 170 3.98 -27.85 3.04
N GLY A 171 3.40 -27.00 2.19
CA GLY A 171 2.00 -26.58 2.28
C GLY A 171 1.74 -25.57 3.42
N THR A 172 0.47 -25.48 3.82
CA THR A 172 -0.01 -24.52 4.84
C THR A 172 -0.32 -25.21 6.17
N ALA A 173 -0.27 -24.47 7.29
CA ALA A 173 -0.68 -24.98 8.59
C ALA A 173 -2.17 -25.37 8.59
N LYS A 174 -3.00 -24.63 7.86
CA LYS A 174 -4.42 -24.96 7.65
C LYS A 174 -4.60 -26.35 7.06
N ASN A 175 -3.87 -26.68 5.98
CA ASN A 175 -3.95 -28.00 5.35
C ASN A 175 -3.51 -29.11 6.31
N ARG A 176 -2.48 -28.86 7.13
CA ARG A 176 -2.03 -29.82 8.15
C ARG A 176 -3.09 -30.10 9.20
N ILE A 177 -3.78 -29.06 9.68
CA ILE A 177 -4.88 -29.20 10.66
C ILE A 177 -6.07 -29.90 10.02
N HIS A 178 -6.40 -29.62 8.76
CA HIS A 178 -7.44 -30.33 8.03
C HIS A 178 -7.10 -31.80 7.79
N ASN A 179 -5.82 -32.14 7.69
CA ASN A 179 -5.34 -33.52 7.62
C ASN A 179 -5.39 -34.27 8.97
N HIS A 180 -5.65 -33.60 10.10
CA HIS A 180 -5.85 -34.29 11.36
C HIS A 180 -7.06 -35.21 11.30
N LEU A 181 -6.95 -36.38 11.96
CA LEU A 181 -8.04 -37.34 12.04
C LEU A 181 -9.34 -36.72 12.57
N SER A 182 -9.26 -35.85 13.59
CA SER A 182 -10.41 -35.15 14.14
C SER A 182 -11.15 -34.34 13.09
N TYR A 183 -10.44 -33.57 12.26
CA TYR A 183 -11.08 -32.79 11.19
C TYR A 183 -11.70 -33.69 10.13
N LYS A 184 -10.96 -34.71 9.65
CA LYS A 184 -11.44 -35.67 8.64
C LYS A 184 -12.74 -36.36 9.10
N LEU A 185 -12.79 -36.80 10.37
CA LEU A 185 -13.98 -37.46 10.95
C LEU A 185 -15.14 -36.49 11.14
N GLY A 186 -14.90 -35.31 11.72
CA GLY A 186 -15.95 -34.32 11.92
C GLY A 186 -16.56 -33.83 10.60
N LYS A 187 -15.73 -33.63 9.57
CA LYS A 187 -16.19 -33.28 8.23
C LYS A 187 -17.07 -34.38 7.65
N ALA A 188 -16.63 -35.65 7.72
CA ALA A 188 -17.42 -36.78 7.25
C ALA A 188 -18.75 -36.91 8.00
N MET A 189 -18.80 -36.66 9.31
CA MET A 189 -20.04 -36.67 10.08
C MET A 189 -21.03 -35.61 9.58
N ILE A 190 -20.58 -34.38 9.36
CA ILE A 190 -21.41 -33.27 8.86
C ILE A 190 -21.92 -33.52 7.44
N GLU A 191 -21.08 -34.09 6.58
CA GLU A 191 -21.49 -34.39 5.19
C GLU A 191 -22.50 -35.54 5.12
N ASN A 192 -22.32 -36.56 5.97
CA ASN A 192 -23.20 -37.72 6.00
C ASN A 192 -24.48 -37.51 6.81
N SER A 193 -24.53 -36.51 7.70
CA SER A 193 -25.73 -36.20 8.49
C SER A 193 -26.85 -35.52 7.69
N LYS A 194 -26.64 -35.22 6.40
CA LYS A 194 -27.61 -34.52 5.54
C LYS A 194 -28.70 -35.42 4.96
N SER A 195 -28.59 -36.74 5.11
CA SER A 195 -29.54 -37.70 4.53
C SER A 195 -29.64 -38.96 5.39
N ILE A 196 -30.82 -39.60 5.41
CA ILE A 196 -31.07 -40.85 6.13
C ILE A 196 -30.13 -41.97 5.66
N LEU A 197 -29.93 -42.11 4.35
CA LEU A 197 -28.95 -43.06 3.79
C LEU A 197 -27.51 -42.68 4.20
N GLY A 198 -27.25 -41.38 4.34
CA GLY A 198 -25.99 -40.85 4.85
C GLY A 198 -25.70 -41.30 6.28
N TYR A 199 -26.70 -41.28 7.17
CA TYR A 199 -26.58 -41.80 8.53
C TYR A 199 -26.29 -43.31 8.57
N ILE A 200 -26.98 -44.10 7.73
CA ILE A 200 -26.78 -45.56 7.68
C ILE A 200 -25.37 -45.91 7.22
N ARG A 201 -24.81 -45.20 6.23
CA ARG A 201 -23.44 -45.44 5.74
C ARG A 201 -22.35 -44.84 6.63
N MET A 202 -22.69 -43.88 7.51
CA MET A 202 -21.73 -43.11 8.30
C MET A 202 -20.75 -43.97 9.11
N PRO A 203 -21.16 -45.06 9.81
CA PRO A 203 -20.22 -45.89 10.57
C PRO A 203 -19.11 -46.50 9.71
N TYR A 204 -19.46 -46.96 8.51
CA TYR A 204 -18.51 -47.54 7.55
C TYR A 204 -17.53 -46.49 7.04
N VAL A 205 -18.04 -45.31 6.68
CA VAL A 205 -17.21 -44.17 6.23
C VAL A 205 -16.21 -43.75 7.30
N LEU A 206 -16.65 -43.61 8.56
CA LEU A 206 -15.77 -43.21 9.67
C LEU A 206 -14.70 -44.27 9.96
N SER A 207 -15.06 -45.56 9.91
CA SER A 207 -14.10 -46.66 10.06
C SER A 207 -13.03 -46.63 8.97
N TYR A 208 -13.46 -46.47 7.71
CA TYR A 208 -12.56 -46.37 6.56
C TYR A 208 -11.59 -45.19 6.68
N ILE A 209 -12.09 -43.99 7.01
CA ILE A 209 -11.25 -42.79 7.19
C ILE A 209 -10.20 -43.02 8.26
N LYS A 210 -10.56 -43.64 9.38
CA LYS A 210 -9.63 -43.95 10.48
C LYS A 210 -8.54 -44.93 10.02
N GLU A 211 -8.93 -45.98 9.31
CA GLU A 211 -7.96 -46.98 8.81
C GLU A 211 -6.99 -46.35 7.80
N GLN A 212 -7.49 -45.59 6.83
CA GLN A 212 -6.67 -44.91 5.84
C GLN A 212 -5.71 -43.91 6.48
N HIS A 213 -6.21 -43.08 7.42
CA HIS A 213 -5.34 -42.16 8.15
C HIS A 213 -4.22 -42.89 8.91
N ASN A 214 -4.52 -44.02 9.54
CA ASN A 214 -3.50 -44.81 10.23
C ASN A 214 -2.45 -45.39 9.25
N LYS A 215 -2.86 -45.81 8.05
CA LYS A 215 -1.94 -46.27 7.00
C LYS A 215 -1.04 -45.12 6.52
N GLU A 216 -1.62 -43.96 6.22
CA GLU A 216 -0.88 -42.74 5.85
C GLU A 216 0.17 -42.38 6.91
N GLN A 217 -0.19 -42.40 8.20
CA GLN A 217 0.73 -42.08 9.29
C GLN A 217 1.88 -43.08 9.40
N LYS A 218 1.61 -44.39 9.24
CA LYS A 218 2.67 -45.42 9.26
C LYS A 218 3.64 -45.26 8.09
N GLN A 219 3.11 -45.06 6.88
CA GLN A 219 3.91 -44.85 5.68
C GLN A 219 4.79 -43.60 5.82
N TYR A 220 4.24 -42.50 6.33
CA TYR A 220 5.01 -41.29 6.60
C TYR A 220 6.14 -41.52 7.61
N GLN A 221 5.88 -42.24 8.70
CA GLN A 221 6.92 -42.59 9.68
C GLN A 221 8.04 -43.45 9.05
N GLU A 222 7.70 -44.41 8.19
CA GLU A 222 8.68 -45.22 7.46
C GLU A 222 9.51 -44.38 6.48
N GLN A 223 8.88 -43.43 5.79
CA GLN A 223 9.57 -42.51 4.88
C GLN A 223 10.57 -41.61 5.62
N ILE A 224 10.20 -41.06 6.79
CA ILE A 224 11.12 -40.25 7.61
C ILE A 224 12.27 -41.10 8.15
N LYS A 225 12.03 -42.36 8.51
CA LYS A 225 13.09 -43.28 8.95
C LYS A 225 14.12 -43.52 7.84
N LYS A 226 13.67 -43.61 6.59
CA LYS A 226 14.54 -43.80 5.41
C LYS A 226 15.25 -42.50 5.01
N ASN A 227 14.57 -41.37 5.08
CA ASN A 227 15.11 -40.06 4.77
C ASN A 227 14.63 -39.00 5.78
N PRO A 228 15.47 -38.61 6.75
CA PRO A 228 15.11 -37.64 7.78
C PRO A 228 14.73 -36.25 7.25
N ASN A 229 15.18 -35.88 6.04
CA ASN A 229 14.89 -34.57 5.44
C ASN A 229 13.42 -34.42 5.02
N LEU A 230 12.65 -35.52 4.92
CA LEU A 230 11.20 -35.50 4.62
C LEU A 230 10.34 -35.09 5.82
N LYS A 231 10.96 -34.87 6.99
CA LYS A 231 10.24 -34.55 8.21
C LYS A 231 9.60 -33.17 8.09
N LEU A 232 8.27 -33.13 8.23
CA LEU A 232 7.51 -31.88 8.27
C LEU A 232 8.01 -30.98 9.42
N PRO A 233 8.18 -29.68 9.17
CA PRO A 233 8.60 -28.73 10.19
C PRO A 233 7.53 -28.54 11.28
N LYS A 234 7.89 -27.92 12.41
CA LYS A 234 6.96 -27.67 13.53
C LYS A 234 5.79 -26.81 13.07
N LEU A 235 4.59 -27.02 13.61
CA LEU A 235 3.39 -26.28 13.18
C LEU A 235 3.51 -24.75 13.38
N GLU A 236 4.25 -24.33 14.42
CA GLU A 236 4.54 -22.92 14.73
C GLU A 236 5.42 -22.21 13.70
N SER A 237 6.18 -22.96 12.88
CA SER A 237 7.07 -22.39 11.86
C SER A 237 6.32 -21.91 10.60
N TYR A 238 5.04 -22.24 10.48
CA TYR A 238 4.22 -21.88 9.32
C TYR A 238 3.68 -20.46 9.49
N LYS A 239 3.71 -19.68 8.42
CA LYS A 239 3.25 -18.28 8.44
C LYS A 239 1.77 -18.15 8.85
N ASP A 240 0.92 -19.04 8.37
CA ASP A 240 -0.52 -19.06 8.63
C ASP A 240 -0.89 -19.71 9.98
N TYR A 241 0.09 -20.05 10.83
CA TYR A 241 -0.14 -20.77 12.09
C TYR A 241 -1.22 -20.12 12.97
N LYS A 242 -1.18 -18.79 13.15
CA LYS A 242 -2.13 -18.06 13.99
C LYS A 242 -3.57 -18.16 13.46
N GLU A 243 -3.73 -18.14 12.15
CA GLU A 243 -5.03 -18.28 11.49
C GLU A 243 -5.51 -19.73 11.55
N ALA A 244 -4.61 -20.67 11.26
CA ALA A 244 -4.86 -22.09 11.30
C ALA A 244 -5.26 -22.58 12.71
N LEU A 245 -4.79 -21.94 13.78
CA LEU A 245 -5.21 -22.28 15.15
C LEU A 245 -6.72 -22.15 15.35
N LYS A 246 -7.37 -21.19 14.66
CA LYS A 246 -8.83 -21.03 14.69
C LYS A 246 -9.56 -22.24 14.08
N GLU A 247 -8.94 -22.96 13.15
CA GLU A 247 -9.51 -24.19 12.58
C GLU A 247 -9.60 -25.32 13.61
N LYS A 248 -8.77 -25.33 14.66
CA LYS A 248 -8.94 -26.29 15.78
C LYS A 248 -10.14 -25.95 16.66
N GLU A 249 -10.50 -24.67 16.72
CA GLU A 249 -11.64 -24.20 17.49
C GLU A 249 -12.97 -24.33 16.74
N CYS A 250 -12.94 -24.67 15.44
CA CYS A 250 -14.15 -24.80 14.64
C CYS A 250 -15.00 -26.00 15.07
N PHE A 251 -16.31 -25.91 14.79
CA PHE A 251 -17.28 -26.96 15.12
C PHE A 251 -16.89 -28.32 14.52
N THR A 252 -16.47 -28.35 13.25
CA THR A 252 -16.05 -29.57 12.55
C THR A 252 -14.94 -30.30 13.29
N TYR A 253 -13.89 -29.58 13.70
CA TYR A 253 -12.76 -30.15 14.40
C TYR A 253 -13.17 -30.66 15.79
N LYS A 254 -13.90 -29.84 16.56
CA LYS A 254 -14.42 -30.19 17.89
C LYS A 254 -15.34 -31.41 17.87
N LEU A 255 -16.18 -31.54 16.83
CA LEU A 255 -17.08 -32.67 16.65
C LEU A 255 -16.30 -33.98 16.50
N GLY A 256 -15.29 -34.00 15.63
CA GLY A 256 -14.46 -35.19 15.47
C GLY A 256 -13.58 -35.49 16.68
N GLU A 257 -13.08 -34.48 17.39
CA GLU A 257 -12.40 -34.69 18.67
C GLU A 257 -13.32 -35.34 19.71
N ALA A 258 -14.55 -34.83 19.85
CA ALA A 258 -15.54 -35.39 20.77
C ALA A 258 -15.83 -36.86 20.43
N PHE A 259 -15.94 -37.19 19.15
CA PHE A 259 -16.12 -38.56 18.67
C PHE A 259 -14.93 -39.47 19.06
N ILE A 260 -13.69 -39.03 18.82
CA ILE A 260 -12.48 -39.78 19.19
C ILE A 260 -12.43 -39.99 20.71
N ARG A 261 -12.71 -38.96 21.51
CA ARG A 261 -12.74 -39.04 22.97
C ARG A 261 -13.78 -40.05 23.45
N ALA A 262 -15.01 -39.98 22.92
CA ALA A 262 -16.08 -40.92 23.26
C ALA A 262 -15.70 -42.37 22.96
N ASN A 263 -15.09 -42.62 21.80
CA ASN A 263 -14.63 -43.95 21.41
C ASN A 263 -13.50 -44.47 22.32
N THR A 264 -12.59 -43.58 22.75
CA THR A 264 -11.47 -43.92 23.65
C THR A 264 -11.98 -44.27 25.05
N LEU A 265 -12.94 -43.51 25.58
CA LEU A 265 -13.58 -43.78 26.87
C LEU A 265 -14.34 -45.11 26.87
N LYS A 266 -15.07 -45.42 25.79
CA LYS A 266 -15.76 -46.71 25.63
C LYS A 266 -14.77 -47.88 25.63
N SER A 267 -13.63 -47.74 24.96
CA SER A 267 -12.58 -48.77 24.98
C SER A 267 -12.04 -49.00 26.39
N LYS A 268 -11.80 -47.94 27.17
CA LYS A 268 -11.34 -48.05 28.56
C LYS A 268 -12.38 -48.70 29.47
N ASN A 269 -13.64 -48.31 29.35
CA ASN A 269 -14.72 -48.90 30.14
C ASN A 269 -14.95 -50.38 29.79
N ASN A 270 -14.83 -50.76 28.52
CA ASN A 270 -14.89 -52.16 28.11
C ASN A 270 -13.70 -52.98 28.66
N ILE A 271 -12.50 -52.41 28.74
CA ILE A 271 -11.34 -53.08 29.35
C ILE A 271 -11.59 -53.27 30.86
N ASN A 272 -12.02 -52.23 31.57
CA ASN A 272 -12.27 -52.29 33.02
C ASN A 272 -13.41 -53.24 33.40
N ASN A 273 -14.45 -53.33 32.56
CA ASN A 273 -15.57 -54.26 32.76
C ASN A 273 -15.19 -55.72 32.44
N ASN A 274 -14.20 -55.93 31.57
CA ASN A 274 -13.71 -57.28 31.26
C ASN A 274 -12.70 -57.76 32.32
N THR A 275 -11.93 -56.87 32.95
CA THR A 275 -11.03 -57.21 34.07
C THR A 275 -11.77 -57.54 35.37
N ASN A 276 -13.01 -57.09 35.54
CA ASN A 276 -13.85 -57.42 36.70
C ASN A 276 -14.63 -58.74 36.55
N ASN A 277 -14.50 -59.43 35.41
CA ASN A 277 -15.21 -60.67 35.09
C ASN A 277 -14.28 -61.85 34.75
N ILE A 278 -13.02 -61.82 35.22
CA ILE A 278 -12.12 -62.98 35.14
C ILE A 278 -11.93 -63.56 36.54
N SER A 279 -12.98 -64.22 37.02
CA SER A 279 -12.87 -65.39 37.88
C SER A 279 -13.60 -66.55 37.20
N GLY A 280 -12.85 -67.57 36.77
CA GLY A 280 -13.42 -68.81 36.24
C GLY A 280 -13.04 -69.16 34.80
N GLY A 281 -11.97 -69.96 34.67
CA GLY A 281 -11.93 -71.17 33.82
C GLY A 281 -12.05 -71.06 32.29
N GLY A 282 -10.92 -71.31 31.61
CA GLY A 282 -10.83 -72.32 30.55
C GLY A 282 -11.41 -72.04 29.15
N GLY A 283 -10.51 -71.73 28.21
CA GLY A 283 -10.49 -72.20 26.81
C GLY A 283 -11.76 -72.19 25.95
N ALA A 284 -11.81 -71.27 24.97
CA ALA A 284 -12.24 -71.51 23.59
C ALA A 284 -12.19 -70.21 22.77
N ASP A 285 -11.22 -70.16 21.86
CA ASP A 285 -11.30 -69.67 20.48
C ASP A 285 -12.21 -68.48 20.12
N ILE A 286 -11.53 -67.40 19.72
CA ILE A 286 -11.58 -66.86 18.36
C ILE A 286 -12.92 -67.16 17.64
N ILE A 287 -13.92 -66.27 17.76
CA ILE A 287 -15.03 -65.93 16.81
C ILE A 287 -16.11 -65.12 17.59
N LYS A 288 -15.76 -64.05 18.32
CA LYS A 288 -16.78 -63.20 19.01
C LYS A 288 -16.73 -61.71 18.73
N THR A 289 -15.93 -61.24 17.78
CA THR A 289 -15.84 -59.78 17.50
C THR A 289 -16.82 -59.28 16.44
N THR A 290 -17.53 -60.15 15.72
CA THR A 290 -18.31 -59.74 14.52
C THR A 290 -19.82 -59.59 14.74
N ILE A 291 -20.39 -59.94 15.90
CA ILE A 291 -21.87 -59.98 16.06
C ILE A 291 -22.48 -58.84 16.90
N SER A 292 -21.71 -57.99 17.58
CA SER A 292 -22.29 -56.90 18.43
C SER A 292 -22.10 -55.48 17.88
N LEU A 293 -22.34 -55.27 16.58
CA LEU A 293 -22.40 -53.92 16.00
C LEU A 293 -23.84 -53.47 15.65
N TYR A 294 -24.79 -54.41 15.54
CA TYR A 294 -26.17 -54.10 15.14
C TYR A 294 -27.07 -53.56 16.27
N PRO A 295 -27.00 -54.02 17.54
CA PRO A 295 -27.84 -53.46 18.60
C PRO A 295 -27.30 -52.13 19.18
N THR A 296 -26.00 -51.86 18.98
CA THR A 296 -25.28 -50.81 19.73
C THR A 296 -25.27 -49.43 19.04
N ILE A 297 -25.56 -49.37 17.74
CA ILE A 297 -25.67 -48.10 17.00
C ILE A 297 -26.97 -47.36 17.38
N TYR A 298 -28.06 -48.10 17.62
CA TYR A 298 -29.34 -47.53 18.06
C TYR A 298 -29.27 -46.87 19.46
N SER A 299 -28.42 -47.38 20.36
CA SER A 299 -28.23 -46.84 21.71
C SER A 299 -27.36 -45.57 21.75
N LEU A 300 -26.34 -45.45 20.87
CA LEU A 300 -25.55 -44.22 20.75
C LEU A 300 -26.34 -43.09 20.07
N GLN A 301 -27.27 -43.43 19.17
CA GLN A 301 -28.12 -42.47 18.46
C GLN A 301 -29.06 -41.71 19.42
N THR A 302 -29.66 -42.40 20.39
CA THR A 302 -30.57 -41.76 21.37
C THR A 302 -29.84 -40.90 22.40
N HIS A 303 -28.66 -41.32 22.87
CA HIS A 303 -27.92 -40.61 23.91
C HIS A 303 -27.20 -39.34 23.41
N CYS A 304 -26.76 -39.32 22.14
CA CYS A 304 -26.23 -38.10 21.52
C CYS A 304 -27.33 -37.11 21.13
N LEU A 305 -28.49 -37.57 20.66
CA LEU A 305 -29.63 -36.71 20.34
C LEU A 305 -30.20 -36.01 21.59
N LEU A 306 -30.27 -36.69 22.74
CA LEU A 306 -30.73 -36.09 24.00
C LEU A 306 -29.78 -35.00 24.54
N GLN A 307 -28.47 -35.11 24.29
CA GLN A 307 -27.48 -34.10 24.69
C GLN A 307 -27.48 -32.87 23.75
N ILE A 308 -27.85 -33.05 22.49
CA ILE A 308 -27.98 -31.97 21.51
C ILE A 308 -29.30 -31.19 21.76
N TYR A 309 -30.40 -31.88 22.04
CA TYR A 309 -31.70 -31.26 22.30
C TYR A 309 -31.71 -30.40 23.58
N LYS A 310 -31.06 -30.87 24.66
CA LYS A 310 -30.95 -30.12 25.94
C LYS A 310 -30.06 -28.87 25.89
N ARG A 311 -29.31 -28.65 24.81
CA ARG A 311 -28.48 -27.44 24.63
C ARG A 311 -29.09 -26.43 23.65
N SER A 312 -30.21 -26.78 23.02
CA SER A 312 -30.92 -25.96 22.03
C SER A 312 -32.27 -25.43 22.54
N ALA A 313 -32.62 -25.71 23.80
CA ALA A 313 -33.73 -25.13 24.55
C ALA A 313 -33.16 -24.37 25.76
#